data_AF-A0A7Y4QBM7-F1
#
_entry.id   AF-A0A7Y4QBM7-F1
#
_cell.length_a   1.000
_cell.length_b   1.000
_cell.length_c   1.000
_cell.angle_alpha   90.00
_cell.angle_beta   90.00
_cell.angle_gamma   90.00
#
_symmetry.space_group_name_H-M   'P 1'
#
loop_
_entity.id
_entity.type
_entity.pdbx_description
1 polymer ?
#
loop_
_entity_poly.entity_id
_entity_poly.type
_entity_poly.pdbx_seq_one_letter_code
_entity_poly.pdbx_strand_id
1 'polypeptide(L)'
;MTRVICLLLILLAIGCTNNDINKKFDCSTSNLAIELVSKSNTSSCNAIDGKLSVSATGGKQPYSFSLNGGVNQPSNEFLNLGPGTYNVIIKDANECKVTSTEIDISAPNSNLNATAVAVRNNQCTNPNGSITVTASGGTAPYSYQFGTTGFTSSNVFNNVKHGTYNLIVKDATDCQKTIPVTVPRENTNTSYLNTVKPILDASCNLASCHAAGTGSRDWTNFQNLKNSAANVKARTINRSMPPSGSSQLTQSQIDLISCWVDDGALNN
;
A
#
# COMPACT_ATOMS: atom_id res chain seq x y z
N MET A 1 55.29 -13.02 11.02
CA MET A 1 55.86 -14.24 10.42
C MET A 1 56.48 -15.15 11.49
N THR A 2 55.73 -15.50 12.54
CA THR A 2 56.34 -16.12 13.75
C THR A 2 55.59 -17.36 14.25
N ARG A 3 54.59 -17.85 13.49
CA ARG A 3 53.84 -19.07 13.81
C ARG A 3 54.23 -20.30 12.96
N VAL A 4 55.16 -20.15 12.03
CA VAL A 4 55.57 -21.24 11.11
C VAL A 4 56.67 -22.13 11.73
N ILE A 5 57.39 -21.65 12.74
CA ILE A 5 58.53 -22.37 13.32
C ILE A 5 58.09 -23.47 14.32
N CYS A 6 56.91 -23.34 14.94
CA CYS A 6 56.41 -24.36 15.87
C CYS A 6 55.91 -25.64 15.17
N LEU A 7 55.56 -25.55 13.87
CA LEU A 7 55.08 -26.70 13.10
C LEU A 7 56.20 -27.63 12.62
N LEU A 8 57.45 -27.14 12.55
CA LEU A 8 58.58 -27.90 12.00
C LEU A 8 59.15 -28.95 12.98
N LEU A 9 58.90 -28.80 14.29
CA LEU A 9 59.40 -29.73 15.32
C LEU A 9 58.45 -30.92 15.59
N ILE A 10 57.20 -30.86 15.12
CA ILE A 10 56.22 -31.95 15.28
C ILE A 10 56.25 -32.93 14.09
N LEU A 11 56.80 -32.51 12.95
CA LEU A 11 56.87 -33.28 11.70
C LEU A 11 57.81 -34.49 11.73
N LEU A 12 58.64 -34.68 12.77
CA LEU A 12 59.54 -35.83 12.86
C LEU A 12 58.97 -37.01 13.68
N ALA A 13 57.79 -36.89 14.30
CA ALA A 13 57.23 -37.96 15.15
C ALA A 13 56.01 -38.69 14.56
N ILE A 14 55.37 -38.14 13.53
CA ILE A 14 54.13 -38.69 12.97
C ILE A 14 54.24 -38.48 11.46
N GLY A 15 54.28 -39.56 10.67
CA GLY A 15 54.56 -39.55 9.23
C GLY A 15 53.54 -38.82 8.35
N CYS A 16 53.30 -37.54 8.59
CA CYS A 16 52.53 -36.66 7.73
C CYS A 16 53.37 -36.30 6.51
N THR A 17 52.77 -36.46 5.33
CA THR A 17 53.42 -36.08 4.06
C THR A 17 53.07 -34.63 3.71
N ASN A 18 53.82 -34.00 2.80
CA ASN A 18 53.50 -32.65 2.30
C ASN A 18 52.08 -32.52 1.71
N ASN A 19 51.39 -33.64 1.46
CA ASN A 19 50.02 -33.68 0.94
C ASN A 19 48.94 -33.43 2.03
N ASP A 20 49.31 -33.44 3.32
CA ASP A 20 48.39 -33.24 4.44
C ASP A 20 48.14 -31.75 4.76
N ILE A 21 48.87 -30.83 4.12
CA ILE A 21 48.79 -29.37 4.37
C ILE A 21 47.55 -28.75 3.69
N ASN A 22 46.96 -29.42 2.71
CA ASN A 22 45.81 -28.94 1.92
C ASN A 22 44.55 -29.81 2.06
N LYS A 23 44.49 -30.71 3.05
CA LYS A 23 43.31 -31.57 3.20
C LYS A 23 42.16 -30.73 3.81
N LYS A 24 41.31 -30.19 2.93
CA LYS A 24 39.97 -29.70 3.29
C LYS A 24 39.31 -30.80 4.13
N PHE A 25 38.89 -30.48 5.35
CA PHE A 25 38.20 -31.43 6.20
C PHE A 25 36.99 -32.00 5.42
N ASP A 26 36.94 -33.33 5.30
CA ASP A 26 35.87 -34.00 4.61
C ASP A 26 34.66 -34.11 5.54
N CYS A 27 33.56 -33.48 5.14
CA CYS A 27 32.32 -33.44 5.91
C CYS A 27 31.38 -34.60 5.62
N SER A 28 31.75 -35.52 4.71
CA SER A 28 30.92 -36.66 4.30
C SER A 28 30.54 -37.61 5.44
N THR A 29 31.32 -37.62 6.52
CA THR A 29 31.11 -38.46 7.71
C THR A 29 30.71 -37.67 8.95
N SER A 30 30.49 -36.35 8.81
CA SER A 30 30.12 -35.50 9.94
C SER A 30 28.71 -35.84 10.42
N ASN A 31 28.55 -36.05 11.72
CA ASN A 31 27.25 -36.20 12.39
C ASN A 31 26.72 -34.85 12.91
N LEU A 32 27.24 -33.72 12.41
CA LEU A 32 26.76 -32.39 12.76
C LEU A 32 25.27 -32.29 12.45
N ALA A 33 24.47 -31.87 13.41
CA ALA A 33 23.03 -31.72 13.27
C ALA A 33 22.55 -30.46 13.98
N ILE A 34 21.44 -29.91 13.48
CA ILE A 34 20.76 -28.74 14.05
C ILE A 34 19.33 -29.10 14.43
N GLU A 35 18.86 -28.60 15.56
CA GLU A 35 17.49 -28.75 16.01
C GLU A 35 16.91 -27.41 16.48
N LEU A 36 15.62 -27.19 16.21
CA LEU A 36 14.89 -26.04 16.72
C LEU A 36 14.58 -26.25 18.21
N VAL A 37 15.08 -25.37 19.08
CA VAL A 37 14.80 -25.45 20.53
C VAL A 37 13.53 -24.69 20.86
N SER A 38 13.44 -23.43 20.42
CA SER A 38 12.26 -22.60 20.65
C SER A 38 12.15 -21.49 19.60
N LYS A 39 10.93 -20.99 19.44
CA LYS A 39 10.64 -19.79 18.66
C LYS A 39 9.56 -18.97 19.33
N SER A 40 9.54 -17.67 19.08
CA SER A 40 8.42 -16.79 19.38
C SER A 40 8.05 -15.98 18.14
N ASN A 41 6.76 -15.98 17.84
CA ASN A 41 6.15 -15.13 16.81
C ASN A 41 6.20 -13.66 17.22
N THR A 42 5.95 -12.76 16.27
CA THR A 42 5.94 -11.32 16.56
C THR A 42 4.67 -10.91 17.32
N SER A 43 4.76 -9.87 18.14
CA SER A 43 3.59 -9.36 18.90
C SER A 43 2.59 -8.59 18.03
N SER A 44 3.04 -8.08 16.88
CA SER A 44 2.24 -7.29 15.95
C SER A 44 2.62 -7.61 14.50
N CYS A 45 1.79 -7.23 13.53
CA CYS A 45 2.05 -7.47 12.11
C CYS A 45 3.32 -6.80 11.58
N ASN A 46 3.84 -5.80 12.29
CA ASN A 46 5.04 -5.05 11.88
C ASN A 46 6.13 -5.04 12.97
N ALA A 47 5.93 -5.78 14.07
CA ALA A 47 6.92 -5.86 15.13
C ALA A 47 8.12 -6.69 14.68
N ILE A 48 9.28 -6.34 15.24
CA ILE A 48 10.55 -7.05 15.06
C ILE A 48 11.00 -7.63 16.40
N ASP A 49 10.11 -8.32 17.09
CA ASP A 49 10.34 -8.89 18.43
C ASP A 49 10.28 -10.42 18.46
N GLY A 50 10.16 -11.03 17.28
CA GLY A 50 10.28 -12.47 17.10
C GLY A 50 11.67 -12.97 17.49
N LYS A 51 11.74 -14.22 17.94
CA LYS A 51 12.96 -14.85 18.43
C LYS A 51 13.05 -16.29 17.97
N LEU A 52 14.28 -16.75 17.84
CA LEU A 52 14.61 -18.11 17.46
C LEU A 52 15.80 -18.61 18.28
N SER A 53 15.71 -19.84 18.80
CA SER A 53 16.81 -20.53 19.45
C SER A 53 16.95 -21.94 18.88
N VAL A 54 18.18 -22.33 18.56
CA VAL A 54 18.52 -23.64 18.01
C VAL A 54 19.55 -24.34 18.88
N SER A 55 19.71 -25.64 18.72
CA SER A 55 20.81 -26.41 19.30
C SER A 55 21.62 -27.06 18.19
N ALA A 56 22.90 -27.31 18.47
CA ALA A 56 23.78 -28.06 17.59
C ALA A 56 24.29 -29.30 18.33
N THR A 57 24.31 -30.44 17.64
CA THR A 57 24.86 -31.71 18.15
C THR A 57 25.81 -32.32 17.12
N GLY A 58 26.71 -33.21 17.57
CA GLY A 58 27.72 -33.81 16.70
C GLY A 58 28.79 -32.84 16.21
N GLY A 59 29.55 -33.21 15.18
CA GLY A 59 30.64 -32.39 14.62
C GLY A 59 31.74 -32.02 15.64
N LYS A 60 32.55 -31.03 15.29
CA LYS A 60 33.65 -30.55 16.15
C LYS A 60 33.41 -29.13 16.67
N GLN A 61 33.40 -28.98 17.99
CA GLN A 61 33.31 -27.66 18.63
C GLN A 61 34.59 -26.82 18.44
N PRO A 62 34.51 -25.47 18.50
CA PRO A 62 33.30 -24.66 18.70
C PRO A 62 32.40 -24.59 17.45
N TYR A 63 31.12 -24.33 17.67
CA TYR A 63 30.17 -24.05 16.59
C TYR A 63 30.05 -22.55 16.32
N SER A 64 29.63 -22.21 15.11
CA SER A 64 29.18 -20.89 14.71
C SER A 64 27.84 -21.00 13.99
N PHE A 65 26.97 -20.03 14.20
CA PHE A 65 25.60 -19.99 13.69
C PHE A 65 25.44 -18.77 12.79
N SER A 66 24.65 -18.88 11.73
CA SER A 66 24.24 -17.73 10.92
C SER A 66 22.78 -17.87 10.53
N LEU A 67 22.08 -16.74 10.45
CA LEU A 67 20.69 -16.68 10.01
C LEU A 67 20.67 -16.33 8.53
N ASN A 68 19.96 -17.10 7.69
CA ASN A 68 19.79 -16.83 6.26
C ASN A 68 21.12 -16.63 5.51
N GLY A 69 22.19 -17.30 5.93
CA GLY A 69 23.53 -17.15 5.36
C GLY A 69 24.24 -15.82 5.68
N GLY A 70 23.75 -15.07 6.67
CA GLY A 70 24.36 -13.84 7.15
C GLY A 70 25.68 -14.04 7.91
N VAL A 71 26.04 -13.05 8.73
CA VAL A 71 27.27 -13.08 9.52
C VAL A 71 27.24 -14.22 10.54
N ASN A 72 28.34 -14.96 10.64
CA ASN A 72 28.50 -16.01 11.64
C ASN A 72 28.65 -15.41 13.04
N GLN A 73 27.96 -15.98 14.02
CA GLN A 73 28.01 -15.62 15.43
C GLN A 73 28.14 -16.87 16.31
N PRO A 74 28.71 -16.74 17.53
CA PRO A 74 28.80 -17.87 18.46
C PRO A 74 27.46 -18.18 19.16
N SER A 75 26.55 -17.20 19.21
CA SER A 75 25.22 -17.36 19.82
C SER A 75 24.31 -18.24 18.96
N ASN A 76 23.63 -19.17 19.62
CA ASN A 76 22.56 -19.99 19.04
C ASN A 76 21.17 -19.34 19.12
N GLU A 77 21.10 -18.11 19.65
CA GLU A 77 19.89 -17.31 19.73
C GLU A 77 19.91 -16.17 18.69
N PHE A 78 18.79 -15.98 18.01
CA PHE A 78 18.52 -14.88 17.11
C PHE A 78 17.34 -14.07 17.64
N LEU A 79 17.58 -12.78 17.81
CA LEU A 79 16.63 -11.83 18.36
C LEU A 79 16.25 -10.81 17.28
N ASN A 80 15.17 -10.09 17.56
CA ASN A 80 14.67 -9.00 16.75
C ASN A 80 14.25 -9.42 15.33
N LEU A 81 13.59 -10.56 15.22
CA LEU A 81 13.09 -11.10 13.95
C LEU A 81 11.71 -10.53 13.65
N GLY A 82 11.51 -10.06 12.42
CA GLY A 82 10.17 -9.72 11.91
C GLY A 82 9.42 -10.97 11.44
N PRO A 83 8.18 -10.81 10.95
CA PRO A 83 7.45 -11.91 10.34
C PRO A 83 8.18 -12.39 9.08
N GLY A 84 8.34 -13.70 8.92
CA GLY A 84 8.99 -14.28 7.76
C GLY A 84 9.54 -15.69 8.00
N THR A 85 10.11 -16.23 6.93
CA THR A 85 10.71 -17.55 6.93
C THR A 85 12.23 -17.44 7.08
N TYR A 86 12.78 -18.22 8.00
CA TYR A 86 14.20 -18.22 8.35
C TYR A 86 14.80 -19.61 8.24
N ASN A 87 16.08 -19.67 7.91
CA ASN A 87 16.91 -20.86 8.13
C ASN A 87 18.15 -20.50 8.94
N VAL A 88 18.64 -21.46 9.72
CA VAL A 88 19.87 -21.31 10.48
C VAL A 88 20.90 -22.26 9.90
N ILE A 89 22.08 -21.71 9.60
CA ILE A 89 23.24 -22.47 9.16
C ILE A 89 24.19 -22.59 10.34
N ILE A 90 24.46 -23.83 10.76
CA ILE A 90 25.51 -24.13 11.72
C ILE A 90 26.78 -24.51 10.97
N LYS A 91 27.91 -24.09 11.51
CA LYS A 91 29.24 -24.45 11.02
C LYS A 91 30.13 -24.85 12.19
N ASP A 92 30.76 -26.02 12.09
CA ASP A 92 31.67 -26.54 13.11
C ASP A 92 33.13 -26.10 12.88
N ALA A 93 34.04 -26.49 13.77
CA ALA A 93 35.46 -26.15 13.71
C ALA A 93 36.23 -26.85 12.57
N ASN A 94 35.62 -27.84 11.92
CA ASN A 94 36.13 -28.48 10.72
C ASN A 94 35.53 -27.82 9.44
N GLU A 95 34.84 -26.69 9.58
CA GLU A 95 34.17 -25.96 8.50
C GLU A 95 33.01 -26.72 7.84
N CYS A 96 32.50 -27.78 8.49
CA CYS A 96 31.32 -28.51 8.04
C CYS A 96 30.06 -27.73 8.35
N LYS A 97 29.15 -27.64 7.36
CA LYS A 97 27.93 -26.84 7.45
C LYS A 97 26.68 -27.69 7.36
N VAL A 98 25.70 -27.37 8.18
CA VAL A 98 24.33 -27.91 8.10
C VAL A 98 23.34 -26.76 8.16
N THR A 99 22.30 -26.83 7.35
CA THR A 99 21.22 -25.83 7.31
C THR A 99 19.95 -26.47 7.88
N SER A 100 19.24 -25.75 8.74
CA SER A 100 17.94 -26.21 9.26
C SER A 100 16.89 -26.30 8.16
N THR A 101 15.78 -26.97 8.46
CA THR A 101 14.54 -26.72 7.74
C THR A 101 14.10 -25.27 7.90
N GLU A 102 13.19 -24.82 7.03
CA GLU A 102 12.58 -23.49 7.13
C GLU A 102 11.78 -23.35 8.42
N ILE A 103 11.95 -22.22 9.09
CA ILE A 103 11.31 -21.87 10.36
C ILE A 103 10.51 -20.59 10.13
N ASP A 104 9.19 -20.69 10.25
CA ASP A 104 8.28 -19.55 10.13
C ASP A 104 8.17 -18.79 11.47
N ILE A 105 8.44 -17.49 11.44
CA ILE A 105 8.07 -16.55 12.50
C ILE A 105 6.84 -15.80 11.99
N SER A 106 5.66 -16.10 12.54
CA SER A 106 4.41 -15.53 12.05
C SER A 106 4.09 -14.19 12.73
N ALA A 107 3.31 -13.36 12.05
CA ALA A 107 2.56 -12.27 12.67
C ALA A 107 1.25 -12.78 13.31
N PRO A 108 0.63 -12.00 14.22
CA PRO A 108 -0.75 -12.22 14.66
C PRO A 108 -1.73 -12.24 13.47
N ASN A 109 -2.92 -12.81 13.67
CA ASN A 109 -3.91 -13.12 12.63
C ASN A 109 -4.02 -12.03 11.54
N SER A 110 -3.38 -12.27 10.40
CA SER A 110 -3.32 -11.33 9.29
C SER A 110 -4.58 -11.33 8.41
N ASN A 111 -5.62 -12.11 8.76
CA ASN A 111 -6.88 -12.17 8.02
C ASN A 111 -7.76 -10.93 8.20
N LEU A 112 -7.16 -9.77 8.49
CA LEU A 112 -7.86 -8.49 8.51
C LEU A 112 -8.45 -8.21 7.12
N ASN A 113 -9.76 -8.09 7.09
CA ASN A 113 -10.52 -7.74 5.90
C ASN A 113 -11.35 -6.49 6.17
N ALA A 114 -11.64 -5.74 5.11
CA ALA A 114 -12.47 -4.55 5.20
C ALA A 114 -13.28 -4.34 3.92
N THR A 115 -14.46 -3.78 4.07
CA THR A 115 -15.32 -3.32 2.98
C THR A 115 -15.81 -1.92 3.29
N ALA A 116 -16.12 -1.14 2.25
CA ALA A 116 -16.64 0.21 2.39
C ALA A 116 -17.87 0.39 1.52
N VAL A 117 -18.88 1.07 2.07
CA VAL A 117 -20.06 1.52 1.36
C VAL A 117 -20.06 3.04 1.36
N ALA A 118 -20.16 3.63 0.17
CA ALA A 118 -20.24 5.09 0.02
C ALA A 118 -21.67 5.52 -0.29
N VAL A 119 -22.14 6.54 0.42
CA VAL A 119 -23.29 7.35 0.04
C VAL A 119 -22.80 8.45 -0.89
N ARG A 120 -23.60 8.71 -1.92
CA ARG A 120 -23.31 9.64 -3.01
C ARG A 120 -23.09 11.06 -2.49
N ASN A 121 -22.26 11.82 -3.21
CA ASN A 121 -22.15 13.26 -3.02
C ASN A 121 -23.11 13.95 -4.00
N ASN A 122 -24.16 14.51 -3.44
CA ASN A 122 -25.32 15.08 -4.10
C ASN A 122 -25.16 16.57 -4.46
N GLN A 123 -23.96 17.12 -4.25
CA GLN A 123 -23.67 18.53 -4.43
C GLN A 123 -22.29 18.72 -5.04
N CYS A 124 -22.22 19.65 -6.00
CA CYS A 124 -21.03 19.88 -6.83
C CYS A 124 -19.91 20.58 -6.09
N THR A 125 -20.27 21.51 -5.21
CA THR A 125 -19.30 22.36 -4.48
C THR A 125 -19.18 21.98 -3.02
N ASN A 126 -20.23 21.39 -2.46
CA ASN A 126 -20.30 21.04 -1.05
C ASN A 126 -20.18 19.53 -0.91
N PRO A 127 -19.24 19.03 -0.09
CA PRO A 127 -19.16 17.61 0.14
C PRO A 127 -20.28 17.19 1.09
N ASN A 128 -21.26 16.42 0.59
CA ASN A 128 -22.31 15.82 1.42
C ASN A 128 -22.37 14.29 1.28
N GLY A 129 -21.41 13.69 0.56
CA GLY A 129 -21.22 12.24 0.55
C GLY A 129 -20.74 11.71 1.90
N SER A 130 -20.89 10.41 2.11
CA SER A 130 -20.35 9.73 3.28
C SER A 130 -19.79 8.36 2.91
N ILE A 131 -18.89 7.84 3.75
CA ILE A 131 -18.35 6.50 3.62
C ILE A 131 -18.52 5.80 4.98
N THR A 132 -19.06 4.58 4.95
CA THR A 132 -19.10 3.70 6.13
C THR A 132 -18.24 2.47 5.85
N VAL A 133 -17.30 2.19 6.75
CA VAL A 133 -16.38 1.05 6.66
C VAL A 133 -16.82 -0.06 7.60
N THR A 134 -16.75 -1.30 7.13
CA THR A 134 -16.94 -2.51 7.94
C THR A 134 -15.64 -3.30 7.94
N ALA A 135 -15.09 -3.54 9.13
CA ALA A 135 -13.89 -4.34 9.34
C ALA A 135 -14.27 -5.73 9.89
N SER A 136 -13.50 -6.75 9.54
CA SER A 136 -13.70 -8.13 10.00
C SER A 136 -12.37 -8.89 10.00
N GLY A 137 -12.29 -10.00 10.75
CA GLY A 137 -11.03 -10.72 10.96
C GLY A 137 -10.03 -9.90 11.78
N GLY A 138 -8.76 -10.29 11.80
CA GLY A 138 -7.74 -9.64 12.63
C GLY A 138 -8.09 -9.59 14.14
N THR A 139 -7.56 -8.59 14.83
CA THR A 139 -7.75 -8.39 16.28
C THR A 139 -8.46 -7.07 16.58
N ALA A 140 -9.69 -7.11 17.12
CA ALA A 140 -10.39 -5.90 17.56
C ALA A 140 -9.71 -5.26 18.79
N PRO A 141 -9.86 -3.94 19.04
CA PRO A 141 -10.63 -2.96 18.26
C PRO A 141 -9.96 -2.55 16.94
N TYR A 142 -10.77 -2.00 16.03
CA TYR A 142 -10.29 -1.47 14.74
C TYR A 142 -10.20 0.06 14.78
N SER A 143 -9.29 0.59 13.96
CA SER A 143 -9.14 2.01 13.68
C SER A 143 -9.06 2.26 12.18
N TYR A 144 -9.46 3.44 11.76
CA TYR A 144 -9.69 3.78 10.35
C TYR A 144 -8.97 5.08 10.03
N GLN A 145 -8.31 5.12 8.88
CA GLN A 145 -7.67 6.31 8.34
C GLN A 145 -8.25 6.60 6.95
N PHE A 146 -8.66 7.84 6.76
CA PHE A 146 -9.19 8.35 5.49
C PHE A 146 -8.23 9.40 4.90
N GLY A 147 -7.60 9.09 3.78
CA GLY A 147 -6.58 9.97 3.17
C GLY A 147 -5.35 10.12 4.08
N THR A 148 -4.92 11.36 4.32
CA THR A 148 -3.75 11.70 5.15
C THR A 148 -4.11 11.99 6.62
N THR A 149 -5.36 11.78 7.01
CA THR A 149 -5.80 11.95 8.41
C THR A 149 -5.17 10.88 9.30
N GLY A 150 -5.00 11.16 10.59
CA GLY A 150 -4.61 10.12 11.55
C GLY A 150 -5.69 9.06 11.72
N PHE A 151 -5.31 7.91 12.31
CA PHE A 151 -6.27 6.85 12.64
C PHE A 151 -7.29 7.31 13.67
N THR A 152 -8.56 6.99 13.44
CA THR A 152 -9.70 7.25 14.34
C THR A 152 -10.47 5.95 14.62
N SER A 153 -11.20 5.89 15.74
CA SER A 153 -12.11 4.78 16.04
C SER A 153 -13.44 4.86 15.26
N SER A 154 -13.75 6.02 14.66
CA SER A 154 -14.95 6.18 13.84
C SER A 154 -14.80 5.45 12.52
N ASN A 155 -15.77 4.58 12.20
CA ASN A 155 -15.86 3.90 10.92
C ASN A 155 -16.71 4.66 9.88
N VAL A 156 -17.28 5.81 10.26
CA VAL A 156 -18.08 6.67 9.38
C VAL A 156 -17.34 7.97 9.11
N PHE A 157 -17.21 8.32 7.83
CA PHE A 157 -16.63 9.56 7.33
C PHE A 157 -17.72 10.36 6.61
N ASN A 158 -18.04 11.53 7.14
CA ASN A 158 -19.05 12.44 6.57
C ASN A 158 -18.38 13.57 5.78
N ASN A 159 -19.18 14.27 4.98
CA ASN A 159 -18.74 15.41 4.18
C ASN A 159 -17.59 15.02 3.25
N VAL A 160 -17.78 13.95 2.48
CA VAL A 160 -16.82 13.45 1.50
C VAL A 160 -17.21 13.91 0.09
N LYS A 161 -16.24 14.43 -0.67
CA LYS A 161 -16.44 14.77 -2.09
C LYS A 161 -16.59 13.51 -2.94
N HIS A 162 -17.10 13.65 -4.14
CA HIS A 162 -17.05 12.55 -5.10
C HIS A 162 -15.59 12.27 -5.49
N GLY A 163 -15.27 11.00 -5.76
CA GLY A 163 -13.92 10.59 -6.10
C GLY A 163 -13.58 9.20 -5.57
N THR A 164 -12.39 8.72 -5.93
CA THR A 164 -11.85 7.46 -5.44
C THR A 164 -10.83 7.73 -4.34
N TYR A 165 -10.99 7.04 -3.21
CA TYR A 165 -10.18 7.18 -2.02
C TYR A 165 -9.63 5.83 -1.59
N ASN A 166 -8.42 5.84 -1.02
CA ASN A 166 -7.86 4.68 -0.34
C ASN A 166 -8.08 4.87 1.16
N LEU A 167 -8.84 3.98 1.78
CA LEU A 167 -9.00 3.88 3.23
C LEU A 167 -8.06 2.84 3.78
N ILE A 168 -7.48 3.11 4.93
CA ILE A 168 -6.66 2.16 5.66
C ILE A 168 -7.42 1.75 6.92
N VAL A 169 -7.65 0.45 7.08
CA VAL A 169 -8.17 -0.14 8.31
C VAL A 169 -7.01 -0.77 9.04
N LYS A 170 -6.91 -0.52 10.35
CA LYS A 170 -5.88 -1.07 11.21
C LYS A 170 -6.51 -1.76 12.41
N ASP A 171 -6.01 -2.92 12.77
CA ASP A 171 -6.46 -3.67 13.94
C ASP A 171 -5.57 -3.41 15.19
N ALA A 172 -5.88 -4.04 16.31
CA ALA A 172 -5.16 -3.85 17.58
C ALA A 172 -3.74 -4.43 17.58
N THR A 173 -3.42 -5.30 16.62
CA THR A 173 -2.09 -5.89 16.41
C THR A 173 -1.32 -5.18 15.30
N ASP A 174 -1.69 -3.94 14.98
CA ASP A 174 -1.12 -3.09 13.93
C ASP A 174 -1.12 -3.71 12.51
N CYS A 175 -1.96 -4.72 12.28
CA CYS A 175 -2.20 -5.25 10.93
C CYS A 175 -3.03 -4.23 10.16
N GLN A 176 -2.66 -3.95 8.91
CA GLN A 176 -3.32 -2.93 8.08
C GLN A 176 -3.89 -3.52 6.79
N LYS A 177 -5.06 -3.02 6.38
CA LYS A 177 -5.69 -3.32 5.10
C LYS A 177 -6.08 -2.03 4.41
N THR A 178 -5.56 -1.83 3.20
CA THR A 178 -5.97 -0.72 2.32
C THR A 178 -7.11 -1.19 1.43
N ILE A 179 -8.20 -0.43 1.40
CA ILE A 179 -9.35 -0.66 0.52
C ILE A 179 -9.66 0.58 -0.33
N PRO A 180 -9.88 0.42 -1.65
CA PRO A 180 -10.38 1.51 -2.47
C PRO A 180 -11.89 1.68 -2.24
N VAL A 181 -12.35 2.92 -2.20
CA VAL A 181 -13.77 3.26 -2.22
C VAL A 181 -13.99 4.39 -3.23
N THR A 182 -15.04 4.27 -4.04
CA THR A 182 -15.46 5.35 -4.93
C THR A 182 -16.74 5.95 -4.39
N VAL A 183 -16.69 7.23 -4.03
CA VAL A 183 -17.87 8.05 -3.75
C VAL A 183 -18.42 8.50 -5.09
N PRO A 184 -19.61 8.02 -5.52
CA PRO A 184 -20.18 8.42 -6.79
C PRO A 184 -20.56 9.90 -6.77
N ARG A 185 -20.43 10.54 -7.94
CA ARG A 185 -21.07 11.83 -8.22
C ARG A 185 -22.58 11.65 -8.42
N GLU A 186 -23.31 12.76 -8.39
CA GLU A 186 -24.70 12.83 -8.87
C GLU A 186 -24.89 12.13 -10.22
N ASN A 187 -26.05 11.48 -10.34
CA ASN A 187 -26.59 10.82 -11.52
C ASN A 187 -25.82 11.01 -12.87
N THR A 188 -25.08 10.00 -13.32
CA THR A 188 -24.73 9.88 -14.75
C THR A 188 -25.97 9.40 -15.53
N ASN A 189 -27.07 10.14 -15.49
CA ASN A 189 -28.23 9.80 -16.31
C ASN A 189 -27.84 10.03 -17.78
N THR A 190 -27.33 8.97 -18.40
CA THR A 190 -26.77 8.97 -19.76
C THR A 190 -27.78 9.46 -20.79
N SER A 191 -29.08 9.33 -20.51
CA SER A 191 -30.16 9.86 -21.35
C SER A 191 -30.20 11.39 -21.40
N TYR A 192 -29.92 12.07 -20.27
CA TYR A 192 -29.86 13.52 -20.19
C TYR A 192 -28.53 14.05 -20.76
N LEU A 193 -27.40 13.43 -20.41
CA LEU A 193 -26.08 13.75 -20.99
C LEU A 193 -26.06 13.61 -22.51
N ASN A 194 -26.68 12.58 -23.08
CA ASN A 194 -26.74 12.39 -24.54
C ASN A 194 -27.67 13.38 -25.27
N THR A 195 -28.57 14.06 -24.56
CA THR A 195 -29.48 15.04 -25.15
C THR A 195 -28.92 16.46 -25.03
N VAL A 196 -28.24 16.80 -23.92
CA VAL A 196 -27.76 18.17 -23.64
C VAL A 196 -26.29 18.37 -24.03
N LYS A 197 -25.42 17.35 -23.92
CA LYS A 197 -24.01 17.43 -24.33
C LYS A 197 -23.83 17.75 -25.83
N PRO A 198 -24.61 17.18 -26.77
CA PRO A 198 -24.49 17.56 -28.19
C PRO A 198 -24.98 18.98 -28.48
N ILE A 199 -25.90 19.53 -27.67
CA ILE A 199 -26.37 20.91 -27.81
C ILE A 199 -25.26 21.88 -27.39
N LEU A 200 -24.47 21.52 -26.37
CA LEU A 200 -23.29 22.28 -25.92
C LEU A 200 -22.06 22.09 -26.84
N ASP A 201 -21.83 20.88 -27.34
CA ASP A 201 -20.73 20.58 -28.27
C ASP A 201 -21.00 21.13 -29.68
N ALA A 202 -22.23 21.08 -30.20
CA ALA A 202 -22.56 21.64 -31.52
C ALA A 202 -22.45 23.18 -31.58
N SER A 203 -22.46 23.85 -30.42
CA SER A 203 -22.22 25.30 -30.29
C SER A 203 -20.73 25.64 -30.04
N CYS A 204 -19.86 24.64 -29.83
CA CYS A 204 -18.41 24.85 -29.65
C CYS A 204 -17.51 24.02 -30.59
N ASN A 205 -18.10 23.25 -31.50
CA ASN A 205 -17.42 22.50 -32.55
C ASN A 205 -17.88 23.03 -33.92
N LEU A 206 -17.30 24.15 -34.33
CA LEU A 206 -16.83 24.40 -35.68
C LEU A 206 -16.08 25.74 -35.60
N ALA A 207 -15.26 26.04 -36.60
CA ALA A 207 -14.48 27.27 -36.73
C ALA A 207 -15.29 28.60 -36.75
N SER A 208 -16.51 28.62 -36.24
CA SER A 208 -17.46 29.74 -36.22
C SER A 208 -17.44 30.58 -34.93
N CYS A 209 -16.76 30.17 -33.85
CA CYS A 209 -16.58 31.07 -32.68
C CYS A 209 -15.56 32.19 -32.91
N HIS A 210 -14.81 32.17 -34.03
CA HIS A 210 -13.75 33.14 -34.29
C HIS A 210 -14.04 34.16 -35.41
N ALA A 211 -15.23 34.13 -36.02
CA ALA A 211 -15.53 35.06 -37.11
C ALA A 211 -16.95 35.62 -37.01
N ALA A 212 -17.16 36.57 -36.09
CA ALA A 212 -18.11 37.65 -36.31
C ALA A 212 -17.89 38.76 -35.28
N GLY A 213 -17.15 39.80 -35.67
CA GLY A 213 -17.63 41.13 -35.33
C GLY A 213 -19.08 41.22 -35.83
N THR A 214 -19.98 41.66 -34.97
CA THR A 214 -21.46 41.64 -35.11
C THR A 214 -22.15 40.34 -34.65
N GLY A 215 -22.66 40.35 -33.41
CA GLY A 215 -23.79 39.56 -32.90
C GLY A 215 -23.88 38.07 -33.28
N SER A 216 -23.20 37.20 -32.54
CA SER A 216 -23.35 35.74 -32.71
C SER A 216 -24.62 35.19 -32.05
N ARG A 217 -25.40 34.40 -32.80
CA ARG A 217 -26.66 33.75 -32.39
C ARG A 217 -26.49 32.78 -31.22
N ASP A 218 -25.27 32.34 -30.93
CA ASP A 218 -24.97 31.49 -29.77
C ASP A 218 -25.04 32.24 -28.44
N TRP A 219 -24.68 33.53 -28.42
CA TRP A 219 -24.91 34.35 -27.23
C TRP A 219 -26.41 34.55 -27.01
N THR A 220 -27.20 34.74 -28.07
CA THR A 220 -28.65 34.85 -27.99
C THR A 220 -29.31 33.56 -27.50
N ASN A 221 -28.87 32.39 -27.94
CA ASN A 221 -29.39 31.10 -27.45
C ASN A 221 -28.99 30.80 -26.00
N PHE A 222 -27.74 31.09 -25.60
CA PHE A 222 -27.31 31.00 -24.21
C PHE A 222 -28.07 31.99 -23.30
N GLN A 223 -28.33 33.21 -23.78
CA GLN A 223 -29.16 34.21 -23.10
C GLN A 223 -30.64 33.82 -23.08
N ASN A 224 -31.15 33.13 -24.11
CA ASN A 224 -32.51 32.60 -24.12
C ASN A 224 -32.67 31.42 -23.15
N LEU A 225 -31.65 30.58 -22.95
CA LEU A 225 -31.59 29.59 -21.87
C LEU A 225 -31.54 30.25 -20.49
N LYS A 226 -30.77 31.32 -20.35
CA LYS A 226 -30.74 32.18 -19.15
C LYS A 226 -32.07 32.85 -18.84
N ASN A 227 -32.89 33.14 -19.87
CA ASN A 227 -34.19 33.80 -19.75
C ASN A 227 -35.38 32.82 -19.68
N SER A 228 -35.21 31.55 -20.06
CA SER A 228 -36.25 30.51 -20.02
C SER A 228 -36.21 29.66 -18.74
N ALA A 229 -35.09 29.66 -18.01
CA ALA A 229 -35.01 29.01 -16.70
C ALA A 229 -35.56 29.93 -15.60
N ALA A 230 -36.80 29.68 -15.17
CA ALA A 230 -37.47 30.36 -14.07
C ALA A 230 -36.88 30.08 -12.66
N ASN A 231 -35.57 29.86 -12.51
CA ASN A 231 -34.95 29.54 -11.22
C ASN A 231 -33.63 30.29 -10.98
N VAL A 232 -33.52 30.86 -9.77
CA VAL A 232 -32.52 31.82 -9.25
C VAL A 232 -31.03 31.43 -9.42
N LYS A 233 -30.69 30.21 -9.85
CA LYS A 233 -29.31 29.67 -9.87
C LYS A 233 -28.49 30.00 -11.13
N ALA A 234 -29.10 30.44 -12.23
CA ALA A 234 -28.36 30.85 -13.46
C ALA A 234 -27.44 32.07 -13.24
N ARG A 235 -27.69 32.86 -12.20
CA ARG A 235 -26.90 34.05 -11.85
C ARG A 235 -25.51 33.71 -11.28
N THR A 236 -25.31 32.48 -10.78
CA THR A 236 -24.05 32.02 -10.15
C THR A 236 -23.05 31.46 -11.17
N ILE A 237 -23.53 30.81 -12.24
CA ILE A 237 -22.69 30.34 -13.36
C ILE A 237 -21.93 31.52 -14.00
N ASN A 238 -22.55 32.70 -14.01
CA ASN A 238 -22.01 33.94 -14.57
C ASN A 238 -20.77 34.49 -13.82
N ARG A 239 -20.51 34.07 -12.58
CA ARG A 239 -19.33 34.50 -11.78
C ARG A 239 -18.09 33.61 -11.97
N SER A 240 -18.24 32.45 -12.59
CA SER A 240 -17.15 31.48 -12.79
C SER A 240 -16.53 31.59 -14.19
N MET A 241 -17.04 32.51 -15.02
CA MET A 241 -16.56 32.76 -16.37
C MET A 241 -15.32 33.66 -16.33
N PRO A 242 -14.31 33.37 -17.17
CA PRO A 242 -13.12 34.19 -17.25
C PRO A 242 -13.46 35.62 -17.72
N PRO A 243 -12.67 36.64 -17.33
CA PRO A 243 -12.81 37.99 -17.84
C PRO A 243 -12.70 37.95 -19.37
N SER A 244 -13.51 38.76 -20.04
CA SER A 244 -13.56 38.93 -21.50
C SER A 244 -12.17 38.79 -22.15
N GLY A 245 -11.88 37.61 -22.73
CA GLY A 245 -10.58 37.36 -23.37
C GLY A 245 -10.14 35.91 -23.53
N SER A 246 -10.64 34.93 -22.76
CA SER A 246 -10.28 33.52 -22.97
C SER A 246 -11.40 32.74 -23.65
N SER A 247 -11.05 32.05 -24.74
CA SER A 247 -11.98 31.41 -25.68
C SER A 247 -12.41 29.99 -25.30
N GLN A 248 -11.97 29.43 -24.17
CA GLN A 248 -12.30 28.07 -23.76
C GLN A 248 -12.56 27.94 -22.25
N LEU A 249 -13.60 27.19 -21.90
CA LEU A 249 -13.81 26.71 -20.53
C LEU A 249 -12.82 25.58 -20.26
N THR A 250 -12.20 25.57 -19.08
CA THR A 250 -11.38 24.44 -18.64
C THR A 250 -12.27 23.22 -18.38
N GLN A 251 -11.70 22.01 -18.44
CA GLN A 251 -12.44 20.78 -18.12
C GLN A 251 -13.10 20.87 -16.73
N SER A 252 -12.42 21.49 -15.76
CA SER A 252 -12.98 21.76 -14.43
C SER A 252 -14.20 22.69 -14.45
N GLN A 253 -14.23 23.71 -15.31
CA GLN A 253 -15.40 24.59 -15.49
C GLN A 253 -16.57 23.86 -16.16
N ILE A 254 -16.28 23.00 -17.15
CA ILE A 254 -17.29 22.15 -17.81
C ILE A 254 -17.89 21.14 -16.82
N ASP A 255 -17.06 20.52 -16.00
CA ASP A 255 -17.49 19.56 -14.97
C ASP A 255 -18.35 20.25 -13.89
N LEU A 256 -17.97 21.47 -13.47
CA LEU A 256 -18.75 22.31 -12.57
C LEU A 256 -20.12 22.65 -13.16
N ILE A 257 -20.17 23.18 -14.39
CA ILE A 257 -21.42 23.56 -15.06
C ILE A 257 -22.35 22.34 -15.23
N SER A 258 -21.81 21.21 -15.69
CA SER A 258 -22.57 19.98 -15.86
C SER A 258 -23.19 19.53 -14.54
N CYS A 259 -22.42 19.60 -13.45
CA CYS A 259 -22.88 19.22 -12.14
C CYS A 259 -23.99 20.16 -11.60
N TRP A 260 -23.90 21.49 -11.80
CA TRP A 260 -24.95 22.43 -11.37
C TRP A 260 -26.29 22.21 -12.10
N VAL A 261 -26.24 21.74 -13.35
CA VAL A 261 -27.44 21.39 -14.12
C VAL A 261 -28.12 20.14 -13.53
N ASP A 262 -27.34 19.16 -13.08
CA ASP A 262 -27.84 17.95 -12.43
C ASP A 262 -28.52 18.25 -11.07
N ASP A 263 -27.92 19.12 -10.23
CA ASP A 263 -28.50 19.61 -8.95
C ASP A 263 -29.83 20.38 -9.13
N GLY A 264 -30.04 20.98 -10.31
CA GLY A 264 -31.25 21.73 -10.64
C GLY A 264 -32.42 20.84 -11.06
N ALA A 265 -32.14 19.65 -11.59
CA ALA A 265 -33.14 18.70 -12.05
C ALA A 265 -33.83 17.92 -10.92
N LEU A 266 -33.23 17.89 -9.72
CA LEU A 266 -33.75 17.16 -8.56
C LEU A 266 -34.70 17.98 -7.66
N ASN A 267 -34.82 19.29 -7.88
CA ASN A 267 -35.60 20.19 -7.03
C ASN A 267 -36.88 20.73 -7.70
N ASN A 268 -37.39 20.08 -8.73
CA ASN A 268 -38.69 20.37 -9.34
C ASN A 268 -39.55 19.10 -9.42
#